data_AF-A0A6L7WIU4-F1
#
_entry.id   AF-A0A6L7WIU4-F1
#
_cell.length_a   1.000
_cell.length_b   1.000
_cell.length_c   1.000
_cell.angle_alpha   90.00
_cell.angle_beta   90.00
_cell.angle_gamma   90.00
#
_symmetry.space_group_name_H-M   'P 1'
#
loop_
_entity.id
_entity.type
_entity.pdbx_description
1 polymer ?
#
loop_
_entity_poly.entity_id
_entity_poly.type
_entity_poly.pdbx_seq_one_letter_code
_entity_poly.pdbx_strand_id
1 'polypeptide(L)'
;MTNEVQPDMTWSELADSEGDARVSEMQQRFDGLAGLDQSAREQQAESMIRAEYTLEDEPLADFTEARLRSWMSLAGSNLGRAQDVARAYEKAFERVPGGMAMHHAALVQTVARDRFTPEDIDVLYELIPRHVENVPRASQEAVEHSVGTQRLTASAMGGSGKPWWKFW
;
A
#
# COMPACT_ATOMS: atom_id res chain seq x y z
N MET A 1 -24.96 -2.86 -24.57
CA MET A 1 -23.88 -1.94 -24.97
C MET A 1 -23.17 -1.54 -23.69
N THR A 2 -22.06 -2.18 -23.35
CA THR A 2 -21.23 -1.76 -22.22
C THR A 2 -20.52 -0.49 -22.66
N ASN A 3 -20.89 0.64 -22.06
CA ASN A 3 -20.20 1.91 -22.27
C ASN A 3 -18.85 1.76 -21.56
N GLU A 4 -17.79 1.46 -22.31
CA GLU A 4 -16.46 1.28 -21.75
C GLU A 4 -15.97 2.61 -21.18
N VAL A 5 -15.46 2.59 -19.94
CA VAL A 5 -14.92 3.79 -19.28
C VAL A 5 -13.68 4.24 -20.05
N GLN A 6 -13.69 5.48 -20.56
CA GLN A 6 -12.54 6.04 -21.26
C GLN A 6 -11.40 6.32 -20.28
N PRO A 7 -10.14 6.04 -20.66
CA PRO A 7 -8.99 6.32 -19.81
C PRO A 7 -8.78 7.84 -19.66
N ASP A 8 -8.54 8.29 -18.43
CA ASP A 8 -8.14 9.67 -18.14
C ASP A 8 -6.64 9.82 -18.42
N MET A 9 -6.28 10.11 -19.67
CA MET A 9 -4.87 10.21 -20.07
C MET A 9 -4.10 11.29 -19.29
N THR A 10 -4.79 12.30 -18.77
CA THR A 10 -4.16 13.32 -17.93
C THR A 10 -3.60 12.73 -16.63
N TRP A 11 -4.10 11.57 -16.20
CA TRP A 11 -3.58 10.84 -15.05
C TRP A 11 -2.21 10.22 -15.36
N SER A 12 -2.10 9.50 -16.48
CA SER A 12 -0.83 8.90 -16.91
C SER A 12 0.23 9.94 -17.28
N GLU A 13 -0.18 11.13 -17.75
CA GLU A 13 0.73 12.25 -18.02
C GLU A 13 1.52 12.70 -16.77
N LEU A 14 1.04 12.41 -15.55
CA LEU A 14 1.80 12.65 -14.32
C LEU A 14 3.10 11.82 -14.24
N ALA A 15 3.26 10.80 -15.08
CA ALA A 15 4.52 10.07 -15.20
C ALA A 15 5.68 10.99 -15.65
N ASP A 16 5.39 12.05 -16.39
CA ASP A 16 6.40 13.03 -16.82
C ASP A 16 6.80 14.00 -15.70
N SER A 17 5.99 14.11 -14.64
CA SER A 17 6.37 14.85 -13.42
C SER A 17 7.35 14.04 -12.58
N GLU A 18 8.32 14.70 -11.95
CA GLU A 18 9.36 14.03 -11.16
C GLU A 18 9.08 14.10 -9.64
N GLY A 19 9.44 13.02 -8.94
CA GLY A 19 9.54 12.97 -7.46
C GLY A 19 8.34 13.55 -6.72
N ASP A 20 8.62 14.53 -5.83
CA ASP A 20 7.62 15.14 -4.96
C ASP A 20 6.53 15.92 -5.72
N ALA A 21 6.82 16.41 -6.93
CA ALA A 21 5.82 17.09 -7.75
C ALA A 21 4.73 16.11 -8.20
N ARG A 22 5.14 14.93 -8.69
CA ARG A 22 4.21 13.85 -9.05
C ARG A 22 3.33 13.46 -7.86
N VAL A 23 3.94 13.25 -6.69
CA VAL A 23 3.20 12.88 -5.46
C VAL A 23 2.18 13.97 -5.08
N SER A 24 2.59 15.24 -5.14
CA SER A 24 1.72 16.37 -4.80
C SER A 24 0.54 16.52 -5.76
N GLU A 25 0.77 16.34 -7.07
CA GLU A 25 -0.29 16.39 -8.09
C GLU A 25 -1.25 15.20 -7.96
N MET A 26 -0.72 13.99 -7.70
CA MET A 26 -1.55 12.81 -7.42
C MET A 26 -2.42 13.02 -6.18
N GLN A 27 -1.85 13.59 -5.11
CA GLN A 27 -2.59 13.89 -3.89
C GLN A 27 -3.76 14.84 -4.15
N GLN A 28 -3.56 15.92 -4.93
CA GLN A 28 -4.64 16.84 -5.28
C GLN A 28 -5.78 16.14 -6.03
N ARG A 29 -5.45 15.18 -6.92
CA ARG A 29 -6.47 14.39 -7.62
C ARG A 29 -7.19 13.43 -6.67
N PHE A 30 -6.47 12.81 -5.73
CA PHE A 30 -7.10 11.96 -4.72
C PHE A 30 -7.98 12.73 -3.74
N ASP A 31 -7.64 13.97 -3.41
CA ASP A 31 -8.54 14.86 -2.65
C ASP A 31 -9.82 15.15 -3.42
N GLY A 32 -9.72 15.41 -4.73
CA GLY A 32 -10.88 15.53 -5.61
C GLY A 32 -11.73 14.25 -5.64
N LEU A 33 -11.07 13.10 -5.78
CA LEU A 33 -11.71 11.78 -5.80
C LEU A 33 -12.45 11.47 -4.48
N ALA A 34 -11.84 11.79 -3.33
CA ALA A 34 -12.44 11.61 -2.02
C ALA A 34 -13.73 12.46 -1.83
N GLY A 35 -13.84 13.58 -2.53
CA GLY A 35 -15.02 14.45 -2.52
C GLY A 35 -16.22 13.94 -3.34
N LEU A 36 -16.02 12.93 -4.19
CA LEU A 36 -17.08 12.33 -4.99
C LEU A 36 -17.92 11.33 -4.18
N ASP A 37 -19.15 11.09 -4.64
CA ASP A 37 -19.94 9.94 -4.18
C ASP A 37 -19.29 8.62 -4.62
N GLN A 38 -19.67 7.52 -3.96
CA GLN A 38 -19.04 6.22 -4.18
C GLN A 38 -19.08 5.75 -5.65
N SER A 39 -20.20 5.96 -6.36
CA SER A 39 -20.32 5.50 -7.74
C SER A 39 -19.45 6.31 -8.68
N ALA A 40 -19.47 7.64 -8.55
CA ALA A 40 -18.63 8.54 -9.33
C ALA A 40 -17.14 8.31 -9.03
N ARG A 41 -16.80 8.05 -7.76
CA ARG A 41 -15.45 7.73 -7.30
C ARG A 41 -14.90 6.47 -7.96
N GLU A 42 -15.69 5.39 -7.96
CA GLU A 42 -15.28 4.14 -8.58
C GLU A 42 -15.13 4.25 -10.11
N GLN A 43 -16.02 5.01 -10.77
CA GLN A 43 -15.92 5.26 -12.22
C GLN A 43 -14.67 6.07 -12.57
N GLN A 44 -14.38 7.12 -11.81
CA GLN A 44 -13.19 7.92 -11.99
C GLN A 44 -11.91 7.11 -11.70
N ALA A 45 -11.91 6.28 -10.65
CA ALA A 45 -10.80 5.39 -10.35
C ALA A 45 -10.57 4.37 -11.47
N GLU A 46 -11.62 3.80 -12.08
CA GLU A 46 -11.47 2.92 -13.25
C GLU A 46 -10.83 3.65 -14.44
N SER A 47 -11.27 4.89 -14.72
CA SER A 47 -10.69 5.73 -15.76
C SER A 47 -9.20 6.00 -15.54
N MET A 48 -8.81 6.31 -14.30
CA MET A 48 -7.41 6.52 -13.89
C MET A 48 -6.59 5.23 -14.03
N ILE A 49 -7.07 4.09 -13.53
CA ILE A 49 -6.38 2.79 -13.65
C ILE A 49 -6.13 2.44 -15.11
N ARG A 50 -7.13 2.60 -15.97
CA ARG A 50 -6.98 2.29 -17.40
C ARG A 50 -5.89 3.14 -18.05
N ALA A 51 -5.78 4.42 -17.70
CA ALA A 51 -4.70 5.29 -18.16
C ALA A 51 -3.34 4.89 -17.57
N GLU A 52 -3.28 4.62 -16.27
CA GLU A 52 -2.07 4.23 -15.57
C GLU A 52 -1.42 2.99 -16.20
N TYR A 53 -2.20 1.96 -16.50
CA TYR A 53 -1.70 0.71 -17.10
C TYR A 53 -1.45 0.80 -18.62
N THR A 54 -1.46 2.01 -19.19
CA THR A 54 -0.88 2.27 -20.53
C THR A 54 0.61 2.58 -20.46
N LEU A 55 1.13 2.90 -19.27
CA LEU A 55 2.55 3.17 -19.05
C LEU A 55 3.39 1.90 -19.24
N GLU A 56 4.63 2.08 -19.68
CA GLU A 56 5.62 1.00 -19.72
C GLU A 56 6.03 0.55 -18.30
N ASP A 57 6.58 -0.66 -18.15
CA ASP A 57 6.79 -1.31 -16.85
C ASP A 57 7.63 -0.47 -15.86
N GLU A 58 8.73 0.14 -16.31
CA GLU A 58 9.59 0.95 -15.45
C GLU A 58 8.89 2.26 -15.00
N PRO A 59 8.36 3.10 -15.91
CA PRO A 59 7.52 4.23 -15.53
C PRO A 59 6.33 3.85 -14.64
N LEU A 60 5.69 2.71 -14.91
CA LEU A 60 4.55 2.21 -14.14
C LEU A 60 4.92 1.85 -12.69
N ALA A 61 6.12 1.31 -12.47
CA ALA A 61 6.63 1.04 -11.13
C ALA A 61 6.86 2.34 -10.33
N ASP A 62 7.49 3.34 -10.94
CA ASP A 62 7.71 4.65 -10.32
C ASP A 62 6.41 5.40 -10.07
N PHE A 63 5.46 5.26 -11.00
CA PHE A 63 4.12 5.82 -10.86
C PHE A 63 3.35 5.14 -9.72
N THR A 64 3.46 3.82 -9.60
CA THR A 64 2.86 3.05 -8.50
C THR A 64 3.43 3.46 -7.15
N GLU A 65 4.75 3.66 -7.05
CA GLU A 65 5.37 4.18 -5.83
C GLU A 65 4.80 5.55 -5.46
N ALA A 66 4.75 6.49 -6.41
CA ALA A 66 4.22 7.83 -6.17
C ALA A 66 2.75 7.79 -5.75
N ARG A 67 1.94 6.91 -6.34
CA ARG A 67 0.55 6.69 -5.93
C ARG A 67 0.48 6.23 -4.47
N LEU A 68 1.25 5.21 -4.09
CA LEU A 68 1.25 4.71 -2.70
C LEU A 68 1.69 5.79 -1.71
N ARG A 69 2.73 6.59 -2.04
CA ARG A 69 3.15 7.75 -1.24
C ARG A 69 2.03 8.77 -1.08
N SER A 70 1.30 9.08 -2.16
CA SER A 70 0.19 10.04 -2.11
C SER A 70 -0.97 9.55 -1.24
N TRP A 71 -1.26 8.25 -1.23
CA TRP A 71 -2.26 7.66 -0.32
C TRP A 71 -1.84 7.73 1.15
N MET A 72 -0.56 7.48 1.46
CA MET A 72 -0.05 7.63 2.82
C MET A 72 -0.06 9.09 3.29
N SER A 73 0.27 10.04 2.40
CA SER A 73 0.13 11.48 2.69
C SER A 73 -1.32 11.86 3.00
N LEU A 74 -2.27 11.35 2.21
CA LEU A 74 -3.69 11.53 2.47
C LEU A 74 -4.12 10.86 3.80
N ALA A 75 -3.57 9.69 4.14
CA ALA A 75 -3.88 8.99 5.38
C ALA A 75 -3.37 9.76 6.62
N GLY A 76 -2.20 10.39 6.52
CA GLY A 76 -1.64 11.23 7.58
C GLY A 76 -2.50 12.47 7.88
N SER A 77 -3.28 12.94 6.91
CA SER A 77 -4.20 14.07 7.08
C SER A 77 -5.63 13.62 7.40
N ASN A 78 -6.12 12.53 6.78
CA ASN A 78 -7.42 11.92 7.05
C ASN A 78 -7.46 10.45 6.58
N LEU A 79 -7.24 9.52 7.51
CA LEU A 79 -7.26 8.08 7.24
C LEU A 79 -8.56 7.60 6.58
N GLY A 80 -9.73 8.09 7.01
CA GLY A 80 -11.02 7.68 6.46
C GLY A 80 -11.15 8.04 4.97
N ARG A 81 -10.67 9.23 4.57
CA ARG A 81 -10.65 9.63 3.15
C ARG A 81 -9.66 8.80 2.33
N ALA A 82 -8.49 8.49 2.89
CA ALA A 82 -7.52 7.64 2.23
C ALA A 82 -8.08 6.22 2.00
N GLN A 83 -8.77 5.64 2.99
CA GLN A 83 -9.43 4.34 2.87
C GLN A 83 -10.54 4.35 1.82
N ASP A 84 -11.32 5.44 1.75
CA ASP A 84 -12.36 5.64 0.75
C ASP A 84 -11.82 5.67 -0.69
N VAL A 85 -10.67 6.32 -0.88
CA VAL A 85 -9.93 6.37 -2.15
C VAL A 85 -9.35 4.99 -2.50
N ALA A 86 -8.60 4.39 -1.58
CA ALA A 86 -7.95 3.10 -1.77
C ALA A 86 -8.98 2.01 -2.12
N ARG A 87 -10.11 1.97 -1.39
CA ARG A 87 -11.21 1.03 -1.65
C ARG A 87 -11.82 1.23 -3.04
N ALA A 88 -12.02 2.48 -3.47
CA ALA A 88 -12.55 2.74 -4.81
C ALA A 88 -11.58 2.26 -5.90
N TYR A 89 -10.28 2.44 -5.69
CA TYR A 89 -9.23 1.92 -6.57
C TYR A 89 -9.22 0.39 -6.62
N GLU A 90 -9.22 -0.28 -5.47
CA GLU A 90 -9.33 -1.76 -5.40
C GLU A 90 -10.60 -2.27 -6.07
N LYS A 91 -11.75 -1.59 -5.86
CA LYS A 91 -13.02 -1.99 -6.47
C LYS A 91 -12.99 -1.84 -7.99
N ALA A 92 -12.35 -0.79 -8.49
CA ALA A 92 -12.21 -0.56 -9.91
C ALA A 92 -11.40 -1.67 -10.61
N PHE A 93 -10.46 -2.33 -9.92
CA PHE A 93 -9.76 -3.50 -10.46
C PHE A 93 -10.66 -4.72 -10.69
N GLU A 94 -11.86 -4.78 -10.09
CA GLU A 94 -12.85 -5.82 -10.41
C GLU A 94 -13.52 -5.61 -11.78
N ARG A 95 -13.35 -4.42 -12.40
CA ARG A 95 -13.96 -4.04 -13.68
C ARG A 95 -12.97 -3.96 -14.84
N VAL A 96 -11.68 -4.10 -14.57
CA VAL A 96 -10.63 -4.13 -15.60
C VAL A 96 -10.29 -5.57 -16.01
N PRO A 97 -9.56 -5.79 -17.13
CA PRO A 97 -9.16 -7.13 -17.54
C PRO A 97 -8.34 -7.85 -16.46
N GLY A 98 -8.58 -9.16 -16.26
CA GLY A 98 -7.94 -9.94 -15.19
C GLY A 98 -6.40 -9.94 -15.21
N GLY A 99 -5.79 -9.89 -16.40
CA GLY A 99 -4.33 -9.75 -16.53
C GLY A 99 -3.80 -8.45 -15.92
N MET A 100 -4.55 -7.35 -16.05
CA MET A 100 -4.22 -6.05 -15.44
C MET A 100 -4.34 -6.12 -13.91
N ALA A 101 -5.40 -6.74 -13.40
CA ALA A 101 -5.58 -6.93 -11.95
C ALA A 101 -4.47 -7.80 -11.31
N MET A 102 -4.03 -8.85 -12.01
CA MET A 102 -2.91 -9.67 -11.56
C MET A 102 -1.59 -8.90 -11.60
N HIS A 103 -1.33 -8.15 -12.68
CA HIS A 103 -0.15 -7.30 -12.79
C HIS A 103 -0.14 -6.27 -11.65
N HIS A 104 -1.28 -5.64 -11.36
CA HIS A 104 -1.44 -4.72 -10.25
C HIS A 104 -1.02 -5.32 -8.91
N ALA A 105 -1.55 -6.50 -8.57
CA ALA A 105 -1.22 -7.15 -7.31
C ALA A 105 0.29 -7.43 -7.17
N ALA A 106 0.92 -7.94 -8.23
CA ALA A 106 2.35 -8.24 -8.25
C ALA A 106 3.21 -6.97 -8.18
N LEU A 107 2.81 -5.92 -8.88
CA LEU A 107 3.54 -4.65 -8.92
C LEU A 107 3.49 -3.94 -7.57
N VAL A 108 2.30 -3.83 -6.97
CA VAL A 108 2.14 -3.21 -5.65
C VAL A 108 2.95 -3.95 -4.60
N GLN A 109 2.96 -5.29 -4.62
CA GLN A 109 3.77 -6.09 -3.70
C GLN A 109 5.28 -5.84 -3.86
N THR A 110 5.75 -5.80 -5.10
CA THR A 110 7.18 -5.56 -5.41
C THR A 110 7.57 -4.15 -4.98
N VAL A 111 6.79 -3.14 -5.36
CA VAL A 111 7.06 -1.74 -5.00
C VAL A 111 7.00 -1.53 -3.49
N ALA A 112 5.99 -2.09 -2.81
CA ALA A 112 5.87 -2.04 -1.34
C ALA A 112 7.12 -2.64 -0.67
N ARG A 113 7.55 -3.83 -1.09
CA ARG A 113 8.71 -4.51 -0.51
C ARG A 113 10.02 -3.76 -0.74
N ASP A 114 10.23 -3.23 -1.94
CA ASP A 114 11.54 -2.76 -2.38
C ASP A 114 11.78 -1.28 -2.06
N ARG A 115 10.71 -0.48 -1.89
CA ARG A 115 10.81 1.00 -1.86
C ARG A 115 10.30 1.66 -0.58
N PHE A 116 9.70 0.90 0.34
CA PHE A 116 9.08 1.42 1.56
C PHE A 116 9.66 0.80 2.83
N THR A 117 9.61 1.55 3.93
CA THR A 117 10.08 1.04 5.23
C THR A 117 9.00 0.21 5.92
N PRO A 118 9.34 -0.64 6.91
CA PRO A 118 8.34 -1.40 7.66
C PRO A 118 7.25 -0.53 8.32
N GLU A 119 7.56 0.71 8.67
CA GLU A 119 6.58 1.70 9.19
C GLU A 119 5.63 2.21 8.10
N ASP A 120 6.13 2.45 6.89
CA ASP A 120 5.29 2.79 5.74
C ASP A 120 4.33 1.64 5.41
N ILE A 121 4.80 0.39 5.53
CA ILE A 121 3.96 -0.79 5.31
C ILE A 121 2.83 -0.90 6.34
N ASP A 122 3.04 -0.48 7.59
CA ASP A 122 1.95 -0.44 8.57
C ASP A 122 0.84 0.52 8.13
N VAL A 123 1.17 1.67 7.53
CA VAL A 123 0.17 2.59 6.96
C VAL A 123 -0.51 1.98 5.74
N LEU A 124 0.25 1.38 4.82
CA LEU A 124 -0.32 0.72 3.64
C LEU A 124 -1.23 -0.46 4.02
N TYR A 125 -0.95 -1.15 5.13
CA TYR A 125 -1.80 -2.23 5.61
C TYR A 125 -3.19 -1.74 6.04
N GLU A 126 -3.31 -0.51 6.54
CA GLU A 126 -4.60 0.11 6.85
C GLU A 126 -5.40 0.53 5.61
N LEU A 127 -4.75 0.60 4.44
CA LEU A 127 -5.35 1.06 3.18
C LEU A 127 -5.64 -0.08 2.20
N ILE A 128 -4.69 -0.99 2.02
CA ILE A 128 -4.69 -2.07 1.02
C ILE A 128 -4.16 -3.39 1.60
N PRO A 129 -4.77 -3.92 2.67
CA PRO A 129 -4.21 -5.05 3.44
C PRO A 129 -3.95 -6.28 2.57
N ARG A 130 -4.82 -6.57 1.60
CA ARG A 130 -4.68 -7.73 0.69
C ARG A 130 -3.42 -7.70 -0.15
N HIS A 131 -2.92 -6.51 -0.46
CA HIS A 131 -1.73 -6.36 -1.29
C HIS A 131 -0.45 -6.42 -0.48
N VAL A 132 -0.47 -6.03 0.81
CA VAL A 132 0.74 -5.92 1.63
C VAL A 132 0.81 -6.91 2.79
N GLU A 133 -0.16 -7.82 2.95
CA GLU A 133 -0.20 -8.81 4.05
C GLU A 133 1.06 -9.69 4.17
N ASN A 134 1.76 -9.91 3.06
CA ASN A 134 2.98 -10.73 2.97
C ASN A 134 4.26 -9.88 2.91
N VAL A 135 4.18 -8.57 3.16
CA VAL A 135 5.32 -7.66 3.20
C VAL A 135 5.67 -7.40 4.68
N PRO A 136 6.95 -7.51 5.08
CA PRO A 136 7.37 -7.25 6.46
C PRO A 136 6.93 -5.86 6.94
N ARG A 137 6.41 -5.78 8.16
CA ARG A 137 5.91 -4.54 8.77
C ARG A 137 6.37 -4.41 10.21
N ALA A 138 6.57 -3.17 10.68
CA ALA A 138 7.14 -2.91 12.01
C ALA A 138 6.29 -3.54 13.14
N SER A 139 4.96 -3.46 13.03
CA SER A 139 4.04 -4.05 13.99
C SER A 139 4.10 -5.59 14.07
N GLN A 140 4.50 -6.30 13.00
CA GLN A 140 4.72 -7.76 13.05
C GLN A 140 6.04 -8.09 13.76
N GLU A 141 7.12 -7.40 13.40
CA GLU A 141 8.44 -7.62 13.98
C GLU A 141 8.42 -7.38 15.50
N ALA A 142 7.75 -6.33 15.97
CA ALA A 142 7.59 -6.05 17.41
C ALA A 142 6.89 -7.20 18.15
N VAL A 143 5.87 -7.81 17.55
CA VAL A 143 5.17 -8.97 18.11
C VAL A 143 6.07 -10.20 18.11
N GLU A 144 6.77 -10.49 17.03
CA GLU A 144 7.67 -11.64 16.94
C GLU A 144 8.83 -11.56 17.95
N HIS A 145 9.43 -10.37 18.11
CA HIS A 145 10.45 -10.12 19.13
C HIS A 145 9.91 -10.30 20.56
N SER A 146 8.67 -9.87 20.82
CA SER A 146 8.03 -10.05 22.12
C SER A 146 7.78 -11.54 22.45
N VAL A 147 7.31 -12.33 21.48
CA VAL A 147 7.03 -13.77 21.63
C VAL A 147 8.33 -14.58 21.74
N GLY A 148 9.36 -14.23 20.96
CA GLY A 148 10.68 -14.85 21.04
C GLY A 148 11.35 -14.65 22.40
N THR A 149 11.23 -13.44 22.97
CA THR A 149 11.74 -13.12 24.30
C THR A 149 10.95 -13.85 25.40
N GLN A 150 9.63 -14.01 25.24
CA GLN A 150 8.79 -14.78 26.16
C GLN A 150 9.12 -16.29 26.15
N ARG A 151 9.44 -16.89 24.99
CA ARG A 151 9.87 -18.30 24.91
C ARG A 151 11.23 -18.57 25.57
N LEU A 152 12.17 -17.64 25.44
CA LEU A 152 13.51 -17.78 26.04
C LEU A 152 13.46 -17.61 27.56
N THR A 153 12.58 -16.75 28.08
CA THR A 153 12.37 -16.57 29.53
C THR A 153 11.51 -17.67 30.15
N ALA A 154 10.51 -18.20 29.43
CA ALA A 154 9.71 -19.34 29.88
C ALA A 154 10.52 -20.66 29.94
N SER A 155 11.53 -20.81 29.07
CA SER A 155 12.44 -21.96 29.11
C SER A 155 13.47 -21.88 30.24
N ALA A 156 13.63 -20.73 30.89
CA ALA A 156 14.54 -20.54 32.02
C ALA A 156 13.91 -20.84 33.40
N MET A 157 12.60 -21.11 33.49
CA MET A 157 11.91 -21.41 34.76
C MET A 157 11.60 -22.91 34.99
N GLY A 158 12.18 -23.81 34.19
CA GLY A 158 12.02 -25.26 34.34
C GLY A 158 13.20 -26.03 34.95
N GLY A 159 14.28 -25.37 35.35
CA GLY A 159 15.51 -26.02 35.81
C GLY A 159 15.89 -25.63 37.24
N SER A 160 15.54 -26.45 38.23
CA SER A 160 16.11 -26.39 39.57
C SER A 160 17.59 -26.81 39.56
N GLY A 161 18.48 -25.92 39.14
CA GLY A 161 19.93 -26.11 39.17
C GLY A 161 20.59 -25.08 40.08
N LYS A 162 21.10 -25.52 41.22
CA LYS A 162 21.77 -24.68 42.23
C LYS A 162 22.94 -23.88 41.62
N PRO A 163 23.13 -22.59 41.97
CA PRO A 163 24.27 -21.82 41.50
C PRO A 163 25.59 -22.34 42.11
N TRP A 164 26.61 -22.48 41.26
CA TRP A 164 27.91 -23.09 41.53
C TRP A 164 28.99 -22.09 42.00
N TRP A 165 28.59 -20.92 42.50
CA TRP A 165 29.51 -19.87 42.94
C TRP A 165 29.33 -19.50 44.41
N LYS A 166 29.76 -20.39 45.31
CA LYS A 166 30.25 -20.13 46.69
C LYS A 166 31.12 -21.35 47.05
N PHE A 167 32.35 -21.32 47.57
CA PHE A 167 33.12 -20.44 48.49
C PHE A 167 34.63 -20.52 48.10
N TRP A 168 35.50 -19.54 48.41
CA TRP A 168 36.38 -19.47 49.60
C TRP A 168 36.82 -20.82 50.19
#